data_AF-A0A9W6KP25-F1
#
_entry.id   AF-A0A9W6KP25-F1
#
_cell.length_a   1.000
_cell.length_b   1.000
_cell.length_c   1.000
_cell.angle_alpha   90.00
_cell.angle_beta   90.00
_cell.angle_gamma   90.00
#
_symmetry.space_group_name_H-M   'P 1'
#
loop_
_entity.id
_entity.type
_entity.pdbx_description
1 polymer ?
#
loop_
_entity_poly.entity_id
_entity_poly.type
_entity_poly.pdbx_seq_one_letter_code
_entity_poly.pdbx_strand_id
1 'polypeptide(L)'
;MRPRDIVGRTRRQLASELITEVAVIDKKIKAANVQLTELIASTGSTVQQLNGIGPSGAARLPGDIGDVGRFASRDHFASWNGTAPLDASSGDHRRHRLSRADNRRINRVLHIMAIVQLRNDTEGRAYYRRKLAAGKSPMEAMRALERRLSNVVYQRLVTDAARARTGPGGHTGATLQSSATGSIPTADTSDKPLPGPARTHSKAPLLAAS
;
A
#
# COMPACT_ATOMS: atom_id res chain seq x y z
N MET A 1 8.17 20.37 -47.81
CA MET A 1 7.12 21.07 -48.58
C MET A 1 6.64 22.30 -47.79
N ARG A 2 6.84 23.54 -48.30
CA ARG A 2 6.22 24.75 -47.73
C ARG A 2 4.78 24.85 -48.27
N PRO A 3 3.74 24.85 -47.42
CA PRO A 3 2.36 24.99 -47.90
C PRO A 3 2.15 26.36 -48.56
N ARG A 4 1.52 26.38 -49.74
CA ARG A 4 1.33 27.61 -50.54
C ARG A 4 0.00 28.30 -50.23
N ASP A 5 -1.00 27.54 -49.81
CA ASP A 5 -2.35 27.99 -49.46
C ASP A 5 -2.46 28.43 -47.99
N ILE A 6 -3.50 29.19 -47.66
CA ILE A 6 -3.74 29.68 -46.29
C ILE A 6 -3.98 28.52 -45.34
N VAL A 7 -4.78 27.52 -45.74
CA VAL A 7 -5.12 26.36 -44.90
C VAL A 7 -3.86 25.56 -44.55
N GLY A 8 -3.02 25.27 -45.54
CA GLY A 8 -1.74 24.59 -45.32
C GLY A 8 -0.80 25.35 -44.37
N ARG A 9 -0.72 26.69 -44.51
CA ARG A 9 0.08 27.54 -43.61
C ARG A 9 -0.46 27.50 -42.18
N THR A 10 -1.78 27.62 -41.99
CA THR A 10 -2.41 27.57 -40.66
C THR A 10 -2.22 26.22 -39.99
N ARG A 11 -2.40 25.10 -40.71
CA ARG A 11 -2.16 23.75 -40.16
C ARG A 11 -0.72 23.57 -39.69
N ARG A 12 0.25 24.07 -40.46
CA ARG A 12 1.67 24.03 -40.09
C ARG A 12 1.95 24.86 -38.84
N GLN A 13 1.36 26.05 -38.74
CA GLN A 13 1.51 26.91 -37.57
C GLN A 13 0.97 26.25 -36.30
N LEU A 14 -0.28 25.78 -36.33
CA LEU A 14 -0.90 25.08 -35.21
C LEU A 14 -0.11 23.83 -34.80
N ALA A 15 0.37 23.04 -35.78
CA ALA A 15 1.22 21.88 -35.49
C ALA A 15 2.53 22.28 -34.81
N SER A 16 3.15 23.39 -35.24
CA SER A 16 4.39 23.90 -34.64
C SER A 16 4.17 24.37 -33.19
N GLU A 17 3.04 25.02 -32.92
CA GLU A 17 2.65 25.44 -31.58
C GLU A 17 2.44 24.24 -30.66
N LEU A 18 1.65 23.25 -31.09
CA LEU A 18 1.41 22.03 -30.33
C LEU A 18 2.70 21.24 -30.04
N ILE A 19 3.62 21.15 -31.00
CA ILE A 19 4.92 20.51 -30.80
C ILE A 19 5.72 21.25 -29.72
N THR A 20 5.69 22.59 -29.75
CA THR A 20 6.38 23.42 -28.76
C THR A 20 5.80 23.21 -27.36
N GLU A 21 4.47 23.17 -27.25
CA GLU A 21 3.78 22.91 -25.97
C GLU A 21 4.11 21.52 -25.42
N VAL A 22 4.08 20.48 -26.25
CA VAL A 22 4.48 19.11 -25.85
C VAL A 22 5.90 19.10 -25.32
N ALA A 23 6.85 19.77 -25.99
CA ALA A 23 8.24 19.84 -25.54
C ALA A 23 8.38 20.55 -24.19
N VAL A 24 7.58 21.59 -23.91
CA VAL A 24 7.55 22.28 -22.62
C VAL A 24 6.98 21.37 -21.53
N ILE A 25 5.88 20.68 -21.81
CA ILE A 25 5.24 19.74 -20.87
C ILE A 25 6.19 18.59 -20.55
N ASP A 26 6.89 18.04 -21.53
CA ASP A 26 7.88 16.97 -21.32
C ASP A 26 9.00 17.40 -20.39
N LYS A 27 9.51 18.64 -20.53
CA LYS A 27 10.50 19.20 -19.61
C LYS A 27 9.95 19.30 -18.19
N LYS A 28 8.70 19.76 -18.02
CA LYS A 28 8.04 19.85 -16.71
C LYS A 28 7.83 18.47 -16.08
N ILE A 29 7.43 17.47 -16.87
CA ILE A 29 7.28 16.07 -16.41
C ILE A 29 8.61 15.51 -15.94
N LYS A 30 9.71 15.75 -16.69
CA LYS A 30 11.05 15.32 -16.29
C LYS A 30 11.49 15.96 -14.98
N ALA A 31 11.31 17.27 -14.82
CA ALA A 31 11.63 17.97 -13.59
C ALA A 31 10.82 17.44 -12.40
N ALA A 32 9.50 17.24 -12.57
CA ALA A 32 8.65 16.66 -11.54
C ALA A 32 9.06 15.23 -11.17
N ASN A 33 9.44 14.40 -12.15
CA ASN A 33 9.92 13.04 -11.90
C ASN A 33 11.22 13.00 -11.07
N VAL A 34 12.12 13.96 -11.26
CA VAL A 34 13.33 14.11 -10.43
C VAL A 34 12.93 14.43 -8.98
N GLN A 35 12.09 15.46 -8.78
CA GLN A 35 11.60 15.84 -7.45
C GLN A 35 10.87 14.68 -6.75
N LEU A 36 10.04 13.93 -7.47
CA LEU A 36 9.37 12.75 -6.91
C LEU A 36 10.36 11.68 -6.49
N THR A 37 11.43 11.46 -7.26
CA THR A 37 12.47 10.47 -6.91
C THR A 37 13.18 10.87 -5.61
N GLU A 38 13.56 12.14 -5.48
CA GLU A 38 14.18 12.69 -4.27
C GLU A 38 13.26 12.59 -3.05
N LEU A 39 11.97 12.94 -3.22
CA LEU A 39 10.96 12.84 -2.16
C LEU A 39 10.71 11.40 -1.74
N ILE A 40 10.62 10.44 -2.66
CA ILE A 40 10.46 9.03 -2.30
C ILE A 40 11.68 8.55 -1.51
N ALA A 41 12.89 8.89 -1.96
CA ALA A 41 14.11 8.50 -1.28
C ALA A 41 14.18 9.06 0.16
N SER A 42 13.73 10.30 0.38
CA SER A 42 13.73 10.91 1.73
C SER A 42 12.75 10.23 2.70
N THR A 43 11.71 9.54 2.22
CA THR A 43 10.83 8.73 3.08
C THR A 43 11.47 7.42 3.55
N GLY A 44 12.64 7.05 3.01
CA GLY A 44 13.24 5.73 3.22
C GLY A 44 12.53 4.59 2.49
N SER A 45 11.49 4.89 1.70
CA SER A 45 10.81 3.88 0.90
C SER A 45 11.67 3.42 -0.25
N THR A 46 11.67 2.11 -0.48
CA THR A 46 12.49 1.46 -1.49
C THR A 46 11.63 0.92 -2.64
N VAL A 47 10.37 1.36 -2.76
CA VAL A 47 9.42 0.93 -3.80
C VAL A 47 9.88 1.25 -5.22
N GLN A 48 10.66 2.32 -5.42
CA GLN A 48 11.17 2.70 -6.73
C GLN A 48 12.23 1.73 -7.28
N GLN A 49 12.81 0.88 -6.42
CA GLN A 49 13.75 -0.17 -6.84
C GLN A 49 13.04 -1.38 -7.46
N LEU A 50 11.70 -1.43 -7.46
CA LEU A 50 10.95 -2.50 -8.10
C LEU A 50 11.00 -2.35 -9.63
N ASN A 51 11.21 -3.47 -10.33
CA ASN A 51 11.28 -3.45 -11.79
C ASN A 51 9.96 -2.97 -12.42
N GLY A 52 10.05 -1.98 -13.32
CA GLY A 52 8.92 -1.50 -14.11
C GLY A 52 8.07 -0.41 -13.47
N ILE A 53 8.44 0.11 -12.29
CA ILE A 53 7.77 1.27 -11.69
C ILE A 53 8.58 2.56 -11.93
N GLY A 54 7.92 3.59 -12.47
CA GLY A 54 8.51 4.93 -12.63
C GLY A 54 8.24 5.84 -11.42
N PRO A 55 8.87 7.02 -11.34
CA PRO A 55 8.76 7.94 -10.19
C PRO A 55 7.32 8.29 -9.82
N SER A 56 6.49 8.61 -10.81
CA SER A 56 5.07 8.95 -10.61
C SER A 56 4.24 7.80 -10.04
N GLY A 57 4.46 6.58 -10.54
CA GLY A 57 3.81 5.38 -10.02
C GLY A 57 4.31 5.01 -8.63
N ALA A 58 5.61 5.16 -8.41
CA ALA A 58 6.25 4.89 -7.12
C ALA A 58 5.78 5.87 -6.04
N ALA A 59 5.60 7.15 -6.35
CA ALA A 59 5.04 8.15 -5.44
C ALA A 59 3.54 7.91 -5.15
N ARG A 60 2.81 7.38 -6.13
CA ARG A 60 1.38 7.05 -5.99
C ARG A 60 1.16 6.00 -4.89
N LEU A 61 2.07 5.02 -4.79
CA LEU A 61 1.94 3.91 -3.84
C LEU A 61 1.82 4.42 -2.40
N PRO A 62 2.83 5.05 -1.77
CA PRO A 62 2.71 5.52 -0.39
C PRO A 62 1.62 6.60 -0.23
N GLY A 63 1.41 7.46 -1.24
CA GLY A 63 0.40 8.52 -1.16
C GLY A 63 -1.05 8.02 -1.10
N ASP A 64 -1.42 7.04 -1.94
CA ASP A 64 -2.80 6.51 -1.97
C ASP A 64 -2.98 5.33 -0.98
N ILE A 65 -1.90 4.64 -0.61
CA ILE A 65 -1.94 3.53 0.36
C ILE A 65 -1.94 4.06 1.80
N GLY A 66 -1.12 5.06 2.10
CA GLY A 66 -0.87 5.47 3.49
C GLY A 66 -0.19 4.35 4.27
N ASP A 67 -0.71 4.06 5.46
CA ASP A 67 -0.20 2.95 6.27
C ASP A 67 -0.57 1.58 5.67
N VAL A 68 0.46 0.80 5.31
CA VAL A 68 0.30 -0.57 4.82
C VAL A 68 -0.24 -1.52 5.90
N GLY A 69 -0.04 -1.19 7.18
CA GLY A 69 -0.54 -1.95 8.34
C GLY A 69 -2.06 -2.05 8.41
N ARG A 70 -2.80 -1.18 7.71
CA ARG A 70 -4.26 -1.27 7.60
C ARG A 70 -4.75 -2.54 6.89
N PHE A 71 -3.88 -3.22 6.14
CA PHE A 71 -4.23 -4.44 5.43
C PHE A 71 -3.74 -5.67 6.20
N ALA A 72 -4.69 -6.47 6.69
CA ALA A 72 -4.39 -7.70 7.44
C ALA A 72 -3.57 -8.73 6.64
N SER A 73 -3.66 -8.72 5.30
CA SER A 73 -2.86 -9.62 4.46
C SER A 73 -2.65 -9.07 3.06
N ARG A 74 -1.74 -9.73 2.32
CA ARG A 74 -1.53 -9.50 0.88
C ARG A 74 -2.79 -9.73 0.04
N ASP A 75 -3.71 -10.58 0.50
CA ASP A 75 -4.96 -10.87 -0.21
C ASP A 75 -5.98 -9.75 0.02
N HIS A 76 -6.04 -9.18 1.24
CA HIS A 76 -6.80 -7.95 1.50
C HIS A 76 -6.30 -6.79 0.65
N PHE A 77 -4.97 -6.64 0.51
CA PHE A 77 -4.38 -5.63 -0.37
C PHE A 77 -4.78 -5.85 -1.83
N ALA A 78 -4.74 -7.09 -2.31
CA ALA A 78 -5.12 -7.45 -3.67
C ALA A 78 -6.60 -7.22 -3.97
N SER A 79 -7.49 -7.51 -3.01
CA SER A 79 -8.91 -7.20 -3.13
C SER A 79 -9.12 -5.69 -3.19
N TRP A 80 -8.45 -4.92 -2.32
CA TRP A 80 -8.57 -3.47 -2.29
C TRP A 80 -8.03 -2.78 -3.55
N ASN A 81 -6.98 -3.31 -4.19
CA ASN A 81 -6.44 -2.77 -5.43
C ASN A 81 -7.01 -3.42 -6.71
N GLY A 82 -7.96 -4.34 -6.58
CA GLY A 82 -8.66 -4.97 -7.71
C GLY A 82 -7.82 -5.98 -8.49
N THR A 83 -6.77 -6.54 -7.90
CA THR A 83 -5.96 -7.62 -8.50
C THR A 83 -6.28 -9.01 -7.95
N ALA A 84 -7.18 -9.12 -6.96
CA ALA A 84 -7.65 -10.41 -6.47
C ALA A 84 -8.16 -11.29 -7.63
N PRO A 85 -7.93 -12.61 -7.60
CA PRO A 85 -8.45 -13.51 -8.63
C PRO A 85 -9.97 -13.37 -8.72
N LEU A 86 -10.47 -13.20 -9.95
CA LEU A 86 -11.90 -13.32 -10.24
C LEU A 86 -12.13 -14.74 -10.74
N ASP A 87 -12.92 -15.53 -10.01
CA ASP A 87 -13.31 -16.85 -10.48
C ASP A 87 -14.15 -16.73 -11.75
N ALA A 88 -13.72 -17.43 -12.80
CA ALA A 88 -14.39 -17.48 -14.10
C ALA A 88 -15.35 -18.67 -14.18
N SER A 89 -16.29 -18.78 -13.23
CA SER A 89 -17.44 -19.66 -13.36
C SER A 89 -18.66 -19.08 -12.65
N SER A 90 -19.56 -18.46 -13.41
CA SER A 90 -20.99 -18.57 -13.11
C SER A 90 -21.69 -18.96 -14.40
N GLY A 91 -22.24 -20.16 -14.42
CA GLY A 91 -23.20 -20.55 -15.44
C GLY A 91 -24.26 -19.47 -15.57
N ASP A 92 -24.53 -19.13 -16.83
CA ASP A 92 -25.53 -18.18 -17.29
C ASP A 92 -25.25 -16.70 -16.94
N HIS A 93 -25.36 -15.85 -17.96
CA HIS A 93 -24.77 -14.52 -18.00
C HIS A 93 -25.14 -13.62 -16.80
N ARG A 94 -24.19 -13.41 -15.88
CA ARG A 94 -24.22 -12.27 -14.95
C ARG A 94 -23.16 -11.27 -15.37
N ARG A 95 -23.60 -10.19 -16.03
CA ARG A 95 -22.78 -9.00 -16.26
C ARG A 95 -22.19 -8.56 -14.92
N HIS A 96 -20.88 -8.74 -14.76
CA HIS A 96 -20.18 -8.31 -13.58
C HIS A 96 -20.13 -6.78 -13.59
N ARG A 97 -20.93 -6.13 -12.74
CA ARG A 97 -20.79 -4.70 -12.48
C ARG A 97 -19.40 -4.50 -11.88
N LEU A 98 -18.58 -3.66 -12.53
CA LEU A 98 -17.27 -3.24 -12.03
C LEU A 98 -17.42 -2.80 -10.56
N SER A 99 -16.74 -3.48 -9.62
CA SER A 99 -16.60 -2.99 -8.25
C SER A 99 -16.02 -1.58 -8.31
N ARG A 100 -16.77 -0.56 -7.87
CA ARG A 100 -16.25 0.81 -7.69
C ARG A 100 -15.37 0.93 -6.44
N ALA A 101 -15.26 -0.13 -5.64
CA ALA A 101 -14.57 -0.12 -4.36
C ALA A 101 -13.06 -0.30 -4.47
N ASP A 102 -12.56 -0.80 -5.60
CA ASP A 102 -11.12 -1.06 -5.74
C ASP A 102 -10.37 0.16 -6.26
N ASN A 103 -9.18 0.42 -5.71
CA ASN A 103 -8.39 1.59 -6.04
C ASN A 103 -7.81 1.50 -7.46
N ARG A 104 -8.53 2.09 -8.42
CA ARG A 104 -8.17 2.14 -9.85
C ARG A 104 -6.83 2.80 -10.13
N ARG A 105 -6.38 3.71 -9.26
CA ARG A 105 -5.08 4.38 -9.41
C ARG A 105 -3.95 3.39 -9.15
N ILE A 106 -4.04 2.62 -8.06
CA ILE A 106 -3.07 1.56 -7.75
C ILE A 106 -3.12 0.44 -8.78
N ASN A 107 -4.32 0.03 -9.21
CA ASN A 107 -4.46 -0.95 -10.27
C ASN A 107 -3.76 -0.50 -11.57
N ARG A 108 -3.95 0.76 -11.97
CA ARG A 108 -3.29 1.35 -13.13
C ARG A 108 -1.77 1.34 -12.99
N VAL A 109 -1.22 1.62 -11.81
CA VAL A 109 0.22 1.53 -11.54
C VAL A 109 0.72 0.11 -11.75
N LEU A 110 0.02 -0.89 -11.21
CA LEU A 110 0.38 -2.31 -11.36
C LEU A 110 0.29 -2.77 -12.82
N HIS A 111 -0.72 -2.31 -13.57
CA HIS A 111 -0.86 -2.59 -14.99
C HIS A 111 0.29 -2.00 -15.82
N ILE A 112 0.66 -0.73 -15.57
CA ILE A 112 1.82 -0.10 -16.22
C ILE A 112 3.09 -0.87 -15.88
N MET A 113 3.28 -1.24 -14.61
CA MET A 113 4.41 -2.04 -14.15
C MET A 113 4.50 -3.38 -14.88
N ALA A 114 3.36 -4.06 -15.07
CA ALA A 114 3.29 -5.29 -15.86
C ALA A 114 3.70 -5.07 -17.31
N ILE A 115 3.16 -4.05 -17.99
CA ILE A 115 3.53 -3.73 -19.38
C ILE A 115 5.02 -3.47 -19.52
N VAL A 116 5.61 -2.69 -18.61
CA VAL A 116 7.05 -2.39 -18.64
C VAL A 116 7.87 -3.67 -18.43
N GLN A 117 7.46 -4.55 -17.52
CA GLN A 117 8.13 -5.84 -17.32
C GLN A 117 8.03 -6.74 -18.56
N LEU A 118 6.91 -6.74 -19.28
CA LEU A 118 6.75 -7.55 -20.50
C LEU A 118 7.61 -7.05 -21.68
N ARG A 119 7.87 -5.74 -21.75
CA ARG A 119 8.69 -5.14 -22.81
C ARG A 119 10.18 -5.45 -22.65
N ASN A 120 10.64 -5.68 -21.43
CA ASN A 120 12.05 -5.89 -21.09
C ASN A 120 12.31 -7.36 -20.74
N ASP A 121 13.58 -7.74 -20.57
CA ASP A 121 13.92 -9.07 -20.05
C ASP A 121 13.84 -9.05 -18.52
N THR A 122 12.73 -9.55 -17.97
CA THR A 122 12.43 -9.51 -16.55
C THR A 122 11.75 -10.80 -16.09
N GLU A 123 11.81 -11.07 -14.79
CA GLU A 123 11.08 -12.20 -14.19
C GLU A 123 9.56 -12.08 -14.36
N GLY A 124 9.00 -10.88 -14.56
CA GLY A 124 7.58 -10.71 -14.92
C GLY A 124 7.26 -11.27 -16.30
N ARG A 125 8.13 -11.02 -17.28
CA ARG A 125 8.02 -11.60 -18.63
C ARG A 125 8.19 -13.11 -18.62
N ALA A 126 9.14 -13.62 -17.86
CA ALA A 126 9.33 -15.06 -17.67
C ALA A 126 8.08 -15.69 -17.05
N TYR A 127 7.53 -15.10 -15.99
CA TYR A 127 6.30 -15.55 -15.36
C TYR A 127 5.10 -15.55 -16.31
N TYR A 128 4.91 -14.48 -17.07
CA TYR A 128 3.84 -14.37 -18.06
C TYR A 128 3.94 -15.47 -19.12
N ARG A 129 5.14 -15.70 -19.67
CA ARG A 129 5.41 -16.79 -20.62
C ARG A 129 5.10 -18.17 -20.02
N ARG A 130 5.49 -18.43 -18.77
CA ARG A 130 5.13 -19.68 -18.06
C ARG A 130 3.62 -19.85 -17.95
N LYS A 131 2.86 -18.77 -17.72
CA LYS A 131 1.39 -18.83 -17.68
C LYS A 131 0.76 -19.13 -19.04
N LEU A 132 1.29 -18.55 -20.12
CA LEU A 132 0.88 -18.91 -21.48
C LEU A 132 1.18 -20.37 -21.80
N ALA A 133 2.38 -20.85 -21.45
CA ALA A 133 2.77 -22.25 -21.66
C ALA A 133 1.90 -23.23 -20.85
N ALA A 134 1.34 -22.78 -19.71
CA ALA A 134 0.39 -23.52 -18.91
C ALA A 134 -1.07 -23.45 -19.43
N GLY A 135 -1.28 -22.96 -20.66
CA GLY A 135 -2.60 -22.92 -21.31
C GLY A 135 -3.48 -21.71 -20.96
N LYS A 136 -2.97 -20.73 -20.19
CA LYS A 136 -3.74 -19.51 -19.90
C LYS A 136 -3.83 -18.61 -21.12
N SER A 137 -4.97 -17.98 -21.32
CA SER A 137 -5.10 -16.90 -22.30
C SER A 137 -4.18 -15.71 -21.95
N PRO A 138 -3.81 -14.87 -22.93
CA PRO A 138 -3.05 -13.64 -22.68
C PRO A 138 -3.65 -12.75 -21.57
N MET A 139 -4.97 -12.65 -21.52
CA MET A 139 -5.67 -11.84 -20.52
C MET A 139 -5.56 -12.45 -19.12
N GLU A 140 -5.71 -13.77 -18.99
CA GLU A 140 -5.53 -14.46 -17.70
C GLU A 140 -4.07 -14.45 -17.23
N ALA A 141 -3.12 -14.57 -18.15
CA ALA A 141 -1.70 -14.46 -17.85
C ALA A 141 -1.34 -13.04 -17.38
N MET A 142 -1.92 -12.00 -18.00
CA MET A 142 -1.76 -10.61 -17.56
C MET A 142 -2.33 -10.40 -16.15
N ARG A 143 -3.57 -10.84 -15.89
CA ARG A 143 -4.18 -10.75 -14.55
C ARG A 143 -3.35 -11.48 -13.48
N ALA A 144 -2.82 -12.66 -13.81
CA ALA A 144 -1.94 -13.40 -12.91
C ALA A 144 -0.63 -12.65 -12.63
N LEU A 145 -0.06 -11.97 -13.64
CA LEU A 145 1.12 -11.13 -13.47
C LEU A 145 0.81 -9.92 -12.57
N GLU A 146 -0.29 -9.20 -12.82
CA GLU A 146 -0.71 -8.07 -11.98
C GLU A 146 -0.96 -8.48 -10.53
N ARG A 147 -1.64 -9.61 -10.30
CA ARG A 147 -1.80 -10.21 -8.97
C ARG A 147 -0.46 -10.49 -8.30
N ARG A 148 0.51 -11.01 -9.05
CA ARG A 148 1.86 -11.26 -8.53
C ARG A 148 2.57 -9.94 -8.17
N LEU A 149 2.50 -8.93 -9.03
CA LEU A 149 3.12 -7.62 -8.78
C LEU A 149 2.49 -6.92 -7.57
N SER A 150 1.18 -7.06 -7.38
CA SER A 150 0.47 -6.63 -6.17
C SER A 150 1.10 -7.22 -4.90
N ASN A 151 1.43 -8.53 -4.89
CA ASN A 151 2.12 -9.15 -3.76
C ASN A 151 3.54 -8.59 -3.54
N VAL A 152 4.29 -8.37 -4.63
CA VAL A 152 5.64 -7.82 -4.56
C VAL A 152 5.62 -6.41 -3.95
N VAL A 153 4.69 -5.57 -4.40
CA VAL A 153 4.52 -4.21 -3.87
C VAL A 153 4.13 -4.24 -2.39
N TYR A 154 3.16 -5.09 -2.00
CA TYR A 154 2.75 -5.23 -0.61
C TYR A 154 3.93 -5.63 0.30
N GLN A 155 4.68 -6.67 -0.09
CA GLN A 155 5.85 -7.14 0.66
C GLN A 155 6.90 -6.04 0.80
N ARG A 156 7.12 -5.25 -0.26
CA ARG A 156 8.07 -4.14 -0.24
C ARG A 156 7.67 -3.06 0.76
N LEU A 157 6.40 -2.66 0.74
CA LEU A 157 5.86 -1.66 1.67
C LEU A 157 5.89 -2.14 3.12
N VAL A 158 5.55 -3.41 3.38
CA VAL A 158 5.66 -4.00 4.73
C VAL A 158 7.10 -4.01 5.21
N THR A 159 8.06 -4.33 4.33
CA THR A 159 9.48 -4.32 4.65
C THR A 159 9.98 -2.91 4.96
N ASP A 160 9.59 -1.92 4.17
CA ASP A 160 9.93 -0.51 4.40
C ASP A 160 9.36 -0.02 5.75
N ALA A 161 8.10 -0.34 6.04
CA ALA A 161 7.44 0.02 7.30
C ALA A 161 8.11 -0.66 8.51
N ALA A 162 8.55 -1.91 8.38
CA ALA A 162 9.29 -2.60 9.43
C ALA A 162 10.65 -1.94 9.70
N ARG A 163 11.40 -1.60 8.64
CA ARG A 163 12.69 -0.90 8.75
C ARG A 163 12.56 0.46 9.42
N ALA A 164 11.50 1.21 9.11
CA ALA A 164 11.22 2.49 9.76
C ALA A 164 10.99 2.35 11.28
N ARG A 165 10.36 1.26 11.72
CA ARG A 165 10.15 0.97 13.15
C ARG A 165 11.41 0.53 13.88
N THR A 166 12.31 -0.18 13.20
CA THR A 166 13.55 -0.71 13.79
C THR A 166 14.74 0.23 13.64
N GLY A 167 14.50 1.53 13.40
CA GLY A 167 15.56 2.52 13.28
C GLY A 167 16.42 2.61 14.56
N PRO A 168 17.65 3.16 14.48
CA PRO A 168 18.64 3.14 15.57
C PRO A 168 18.19 3.76 16.91
N GLY A 169 17.07 4.49 16.94
CA GLY A 169 16.56 5.22 18.11
C GLY A 169 15.44 4.53 18.90
N GLY A 170 15.18 3.24 18.69
CA GLY A 170 14.12 2.51 19.38
C GLY A 170 14.47 2.03 20.79
N HIS A 171 14.74 2.94 21.72
CA HIS A 171 14.65 2.67 23.17
C HIS A 171 14.04 3.88 23.87
N THR A 172 12.71 3.89 23.92
CA THR A 172 11.95 4.80 24.78
C THR A 172 11.27 3.93 25.85
N GLY A 173 11.80 3.97 27.08
CA GLY A 173 11.08 3.48 28.26
C GLY A 173 11.76 2.36 29.06
N ALA A 174 12.92 2.63 29.64
CA ALA A 174 13.33 2.02 30.91
C ALA A 174 13.93 3.12 31.80
N THR A 175 13.11 4.10 32.19
CA THR A 175 13.51 5.08 33.21
C THR A 175 13.40 4.40 34.58
N LEU A 176 14.47 3.72 35.00
CA LEU A 176 14.68 3.44 36.43
C LEU A 176 15.17 4.74 37.08
N GLN A 177 14.24 5.65 37.39
CA GLN A 177 14.51 6.66 38.41
C GLN A 177 14.11 6.06 39.75
N SER A 178 15.12 5.48 40.41
CA SER A 178 15.12 5.31 41.87
C SER A 178 14.84 6.66 42.51
N SER A 179 13.86 6.71 43.41
CA SER A 179 13.80 7.75 44.43
C SER A 179 14.05 7.09 45.78
N ALA A 180 15.28 7.25 46.27
CA ALA A 180 15.65 7.05 47.65
C ALA A 180 16.12 8.40 48.17
N THR A 181 15.36 9.03 49.07
CA THR A 181 15.82 9.88 50.18
C THR A 181 14.60 10.16 51.04
N GLY A 182 14.69 9.76 52.30
CA GLY A 182 13.61 9.86 53.26
C GLY A 182 13.48 11.23 53.91
N SER A 183 12.43 11.38 54.69
CA SER A 183 12.38 12.23 55.87
C SER A 183 11.30 11.70 56.80
N ILE A 184 11.72 11.35 58.02
CA ILE A 184 10.87 11.02 59.17
C ILE A 184 10.28 12.34 59.69
N PRO A 185 9.01 12.34 60.13
CA PRO A 185 8.75 12.97 61.41
C PRO A 185 7.92 12.07 62.35
N THR A 186 8.40 12.00 63.58
CA THR A 186 7.75 11.53 64.79
C THR A 186 6.49 12.33 65.13
N ALA A 187 5.41 11.64 65.47
CA ALA A 187 4.43 12.10 66.47
C ALA A 187 3.67 10.89 67.01
N ASP A 188 3.45 10.92 68.33
CA ASP A 188 3.10 9.83 69.22
C ASP A 188 1.59 9.79 69.52
N THR A 189 1.15 8.65 70.04
CA THR A 189 -0.01 8.42 70.93
C THR A 189 -1.44 8.14 70.40
N SER A 190 -2.03 7.10 71.02
CA SER A 190 -3.43 6.62 71.14
C SER A 190 -4.24 6.31 69.87
N ASP A 191 -5.05 5.25 69.75
CA ASP A 191 -5.62 4.30 70.71
C ASP A 191 -6.04 3.01 69.95
N LYS A 192 -6.02 1.87 70.63
CA LYS A 192 -6.68 0.59 70.22
C LYS A 192 -7.95 0.45 71.06
N PRO A 193 -9.05 -0.21 70.59
CA PRO A 193 -9.03 -1.66 70.39
C PRO A 193 -9.94 -2.27 69.30
N LEU A 194 -9.57 -3.52 68.95
CA LEU A 194 -10.28 -4.61 68.24
C LEU A 194 -11.69 -4.95 68.82
N PRO A 195 -12.40 -6.05 68.44
CA PRO A 195 -12.65 -6.73 67.13
C PRO A 195 -14.15 -7.12 66.94
N GLY A 196 -14.53 -7.74 65.81
CA GLY A 196 -15.63 -8.74 65.85
C GLY A 196 -16.38 -9.00 64.53
N PRO A 197 -16.99 -10.19 64.35
CA PRO A 197 -16.99 -10.90 63.06
C PRO A 197 -18.40 -11.19 62.50
N ALA A 198 -18.49 -11.74 61.28
CA ALA A 198 -19.18 -13.01 61.01
C ALA A 198 -19.26 -13.33 59.51
N ARG A 199 -18.85 -14.55 59.16
CA ARG A 199 -19.25 -15.27 57.94
C ARG A 199 -20.59 -15.96 58.21
N THR A 200 -21.43 -16.15 57.20
CA THR A 200 -22.24 -17.38 57.07
C THR A 200 -22.56 -17.70 55.61
N HIS A 201 -22.65 -19.00 55.36
CA HIS A 201 -22.68 -19.71 54.09
C HIS A 201 -24.09 -19.97 53.53
N SER A 202 -24.10 -20.37 52.24
CA SER A 202 -25.02 -21.32 51.58
C SER A 202 -26.45 -20.81 51.28
N LYS A 203 -27.18 -21.27 50.26
CA LYS A 203 -27.15 -22.52 49.47
C LYS A 203 -27.96 -22.31 48.16
N ALA A 204 -27.74 -23.21 47.19
CA ALA A 204 -28.30 -23.23 45.83
C ALA A 204 -29.74 -23.83 45.75
N PRO A 205 -30.20 -24.38 44.60
CA PRO A 205 -31.19 -23.82 43.67
C PRO A 205 -32.53 -24.61 43.66
N LEU A 206 -33.53 -24.16 42.88
CA LEU A 206 -34.72 -24.96 42.57
C LEU A 206 -35.18 -24.78 41.11
N LEU A 207 -35.20 -25.90 40.39
CA LEU A 207 -35.95 -26.17 39.17
C LEU A 207 -37.47 -26.16 39.46
N ALA A 208 -38.29 -25.71 38.51
CA ALA A 208 -39.22 -26.56 37.72
C ALA A 208 -40.43 -25.80 37.13
N ALA A 209 -40.73 -26.19 35.88
CA ALA A 209 -42.04 -26.37 35.25
C ALA A 209 -42.96 -25.15 34.97
N SER A 210 -43.20 -24.89 33.68
CA SER A 210 -44.34 -25.47 32.93
C SER A 210 -44.08 -25.38 31.43
#